data_AF-A0A2V5QAT0-F1
#
_entry.id   AF-A0A2V5QAT0-F1
#
_cell.length_a   1.000
_cell.length_b   1.000
_cell.length_c   1.000
_cell.angle_alpha   90.00
_cell.angle_beta   90.00
_cell.angle_gamma   90.00
#
_symmetry.space_group_name_H-M   'P 1'
#
loop_
_entity.id
_entity.type
_entity.pdbx_description
1 polymer ?
#
loop_
_entity_poly.entity_id
_entity_poly.type
_entity_poly.pdbx_seq_one_letter_code
_entity_poly.pdbx_strand_id
1 'polypeptide(L)'
;MKIPNSDGYVHPAFLASIALLLLAVQPLRAQGTPGAGPILLVNGISMNSSAVIDSFDSRDPLNSTDGLYDPAKRQAHADLSLSNTGHSDLHNAFVYGNLSYSGNAPKNCTNVQGTISTPFMRDIRPTTDPTWAPGDYVQYPGGGNPPASGVFVANGTASNPTRIKVVGDFTVPGGKTFSIVSDPQVDGYLVVWVTGKFTTSGSGRMNQDPTAHVIWIVDKDVNTSGEAYQNHSGKAANLSLSAVRTGKVTLSGSAGFIGTIQGAERDLTITGAGGLSGAILANTLNLGGGSGIHCDEALTSP
;
A
#
# COMPACT_ATOMS: atom_id res chain seq x y z
N MET A 1 49.31 51.35 31.20
CA MET A 1 49.15 50.77 29.84
C MET A 1 47.82 50.04 29.84
N LYS A 2 46.83 50.54 29.07
CA LYS A 2 45.42 50.13 29.13
C LYS A 2 45.19 49.11 27.99
N ILE A 3 44.79 47.89 28.31
CA ILE A 3 44.49 46.84 27.33
C ILE A 3 43.06 47.09 26.79
N PRO A 4 42.81 47.09 25.46
CA PRO A 4 41.48 47.29 24.91
C PRO A 4 40.63 46.01 24.99
N ASN A 5 39.33 46.20 25.25
CA ASN A 5 38.31 45.16 25.17
C ASN A 5 38.27 44.55 23.76
N SER A 6 38.31 43.22 23.69
CA SER A 6 38.00 42.46 22.48
C SER A 6 36.49 42.34 22.33
N ASP A 7 35.94 43.05 21.35
CA ASP A 7 34.54 42.95 20.96
C ASP A 7 34.18 41.52 20.53
N GLY A 8 33.20 40.95 21.21
CA GLY A 8 32.65 39.64 20.93
C GLY A 8 31.91 39.64 19.60
N TYR A 9 32.48 38.95 18.62
CA TYR A 9 31.81 38.61 17.37
C TYR A 9 30.82 37.48 17.63
N VAL A 10 29.54 37.83 17.81
CA VAL A 10 28.45 36.86 17.88
C VAL A 10 28.05 36.50 16.44
N HIS A 11 28.42 35.31 15.98
CA HIS A 11 27.97 34.78 14.70
C HIS A 11 26.43 34.71 14.69
N PRO A 12 25.73 35.26 13.70
CA PRO A 12 24.30 35.03 13.56
C PRO A 12 24.11 33.56 13.21
N ALA A 13 23.54 32.80 14.14
CA ALA A 13 23.05 31.46 13.87
C ALA A 13 21.96 31.58 12.79
N PHE A 14 22.33 31.24 11.55
CA PHE A 14 21.38 31.03 10.47
C PHE A 14 20.48 29.85 10.86
N LEU A 15 19.35 30.16 11.48
CA LEU A 15 18.22 29.25 11.59
C LEU A 15 17.64 29.08 10.18
N ALA A 16 18.30 28.25 9.37
CA ALA A 16 17.68 27.66 8.21
C ALA A 16 16.57 26.75 8.73
N SER A 17 15.36 27.30 8.85
CA SER A 17 14.15 26.53 9.02
C SER A 17 13.95 25.76 7.71
N ILE A 18 14.66 24.63 7.59
CA ILE A 18 14.37 23.62 6.58
C ILE A 18 12.97 23.17 6.92
N ALA A 19 11.99 23.68 6.17
CA ALA A 19 10.70 23.05 6.03
C ALA A 19 10.99 21.67 5.44
N LEU A 20 11.26 20.71 6.33
CA LEU A 20 11.29 19.31 6.01
C LEU A 20 9.85 19.02 5.60
N LEU A 21 9.59 19.15 4.30
CA LEU A 21 8.36 18.73 3.70
C LEU A 21 8.36 17.23 3.91
N LEU A 22 7.78 16.82 5.04
CA LEU A 22 7.45 15.46 5.32
C LEU A 22 6.44 15.11 4.22
N LEU A 23 6.94 14.61 3.09
CA LEU A 23 6.21 13.62 2.32
C LEU A 23 6.07 12.43 3.28
N ALA A 24 5.20 12.59 4.28
CA ALA A 24 4.48 11.47 4.82
C ALA A 24 3.87 10.86 3.57
N VAL A 25 4.34 9.67 3.21
CA VAL A 25 3.61 8.76 2.34
C VAL A 25 2.29 8.60 3.05
N GLN A 26 1.36 9.51 2.76
CA GLN A 26 0.06 9.45 3.37
C GLN A 26 -0.54 8.19 2.74
N PRO A 27 -1.07 7.26 3.55
CA PRO A 27 -1.82 6.15 3.00
C PRO A 27 -2.84 6.72 2.02
N LEU A 28 -3.24 5.93 1.02
CA LEU A 28 -4.08 6.35 -0.12
C LEU A 28 -5.24 7.30 0.25
N ARG A 29 -5.71 7.21 1.50
CA ARG A 29 -6.45 8.19 2.32
C ARG A 29 -6.27 9.68 1.95
N ALA A 30 -5.08 10.13 1.51
CA ALA A 30 -4.82 11.55 1.23
C ALA A 30 -4.89 12.01 -0.23
N GLN A 31 -5.05 11.11 -1.20
CA GLN A 31 -5.33 11.61 -2.55
C GLN A 31 -6.77 12.13 -2.67
N GLY A 32 -7.68 11.80 -1.73
CA GLY A 32 -8.65 12.71 -1.08
C GLY A 32 -9.58 13.61 -1.91
N THR A 33 -9.66 13.47 -3.24
CA THR A 33 -10.62 14.21 -4.05
C THR A 33 -11.94 13.44 -4.08
N PRO A 34 -13.07 14.10 -3.75
CA PRO A 34 -14.41 13.52 -3.89
C PRO A 34 -14.58 12.87 -5.28
N GLY A 35 -15.02 11.61 -5.31
CA GLY A 35 -15.34 10.88 -6.54
C GLY A 35 -14.25 9.98 -7.12
N ALA A 36 -13.05 9.88 -6.51
CA ALA A 36 -12.13 8.79 -6.82
C ALA A 36 -12.36 7.63 -5.86
N GLY A 37 -12.78 6.49 -6.39
CA GLY A 37 -13.04 5.28 -5.62
C GLY A 37 -11.80 4.68 -4.95
N PRO A 38 -11.97 3.64 -4.10
CA PRO A 38 -10.88 2.92 -3.45
C PRO A 38 -9.95 2.19 -4.44
N ILE A 39 -10.37 2.01 -5.70
CA ILE A 39 -9.55 1.43 -6.76
C ILE A 39 -9.36 2.48 -7.87
N LEU A 40 -8.11 2.91 -8.04
CA LEU A 40 -7.70 3.82 -9.10
C LEU A 40 -6.62 3.18 -9.98
N LEU A 41 -6.89 3.08 -11.27
CA LEU A 41 -5.97 2.52 -12.25
C LEU A 41 -5.63 3.53 -13.33
N VAL A 42 -4.35 3.57 -13.73
CA VAL A 42 -3.90 4.50 -14.76
C VAL A 42 -4.32 4.05 -16.15
N ASN A 43 -4.15 2.76 -16.49
CA ASN A 43 -4.24 2.27 -17.88
C ASN A 43 -5.30 1.18 -18.12
N GLY A 44 -5.60 0.34 -17.13
CA GLY A 44 -6.71 -0.59 -17.30
C GLY A 44 -6.75 -1.76 -16.34
N ILE A 45 -7.78 -2.57 -16.53
CA ILE A 45 -8.09 -3.74 -15.70
C ILE A 45 -8.42 -4.94 -16.58
N SER A 46 -7.95 -6.13 -16.20
CA SER A 46 -8.38 -7.41 -16.75
C SER A 46 -8.78 -8.32 -15.60
N MET A 47 -10.01 -8.81 -15.61
CA MET A 47 -10.55 -9.71 -14.59
C MET A 47 -10.85 -11.09 -15.17
N ASN A 48 -10.88 -12.14 -14.36
CA ASN A 48 -11.57 -13.36 -14.75
C ASN A 48 -13.06 -13.26 -14.40
N SER A 49 -13.91 -14.05 -15.05
CA SER A 49 -15.38 -13.97 -14.85
C SER A 49 -15.86 -14.33 -13.43
N SER A 50 -14.98 -14.94 -12.61
CA SER A 50 -15.29 -15.31 -11.23
C SER A 50 -14.76 -14.31 -10.19
N ALA A 51 -14.04 -13.27 -10.61
CA ALA A 51 -13.56 -12.24 -9.70
C ALA A 51 -14.72 -11.38 -9.20
N VAL A 52 -14.54 -10.79 -8.02
CA VAL A 52 -15.51 -9.87 -7.41
C VAL A 52 -14.77 -8.65 -6.90
N ILE A 53 -15.35 -7.48 -7.16
CA ILE A 53 -14.97 -6.22 -6.52
C ILE A 53 -16.17 -5.78 -5.68
N ASP A 54 -16.00 -5.69 -4.36
CA ASP A 54 -17.02 -5.20 -3.43
C ASP A 54 -16.38 -4.39 -2.29
N SER A 55 -17.18 -3.94 -1.33
CA SER A 55 -16.70 -3.11 -0.22
C SER A 55 -17.24 -3.57 1.13
N PHE A 56 -16.63 -3.05 2.20
CA PHE A 56 -17.06 -3.19 3.58
C PHE A 56 -16.53 -1.97 4.37
N ASP A 57 -17.10 -1.69 5.55
CA ASP A 57 -16.55 -0.67 6.46
C ASP A 57 -15.94 -1.36 7.69
N SER A 58 -14.61 -1.36 7.81
CA SER A 58 -13.90 -1.99 8.93
C SER A 58 -14.17 -1.34 10.29
N ARG A 59 -14.86 -0.19 10.34
CA ARG A 59 -15.25 0.48 11.58
C ARG A 59 -16.67 0.14 12.01
N ASP A 60 -17.49 -0.41 11.12
CA ASP A 60 -18.90 -0.72 11.38
C ASP A 60 -19.11 -2.24 11.52
N PRO A 61 -19.46 -2.76 12.72
CA PRO A 61 -19.71 -4.19 12.93
C PRO A 61 -20.96 -4.72 12.21
N LEU A 62 -21.83 -3.86 11.66
CA LEU A 62 -22.92 -4.28 10.77
C LEU A 62 -22.43 -4.58 9.35
N ASN A 63 -21.30 -3.98 8.96
CA ASN A 63 -20.72 -4.09 7.61
C ASN A 63 -19.40 -4.87 7.61
N SER A 64 -18.92 -5.31 8.78
CA SER A 64 -17.70 -6.09 8.97
C SER A 64 -17.85 -7.06 10.15
N THR A 65 -16.96 -8.04 10.27
CA THR A 65 -16.89 -8.92 11.44
C THR A 65 -15.52 -8.73 12.08
N ASP A 66 -15.49 -8.14 13.28
CA ASP A 66 -14.26 -7.72 13.97
C ASP A 66 -13.35 -6.79 13.14
N GLY A 67 -13.96 -5.96 12.28
CA GLY A 67 -13.26 -5.08 11.36
C GLY A 67 -12.68 -5.77 10.12
N LEU A 68 -12.96 -7.06 9.94
CA LEU A 68 -12.58 -7.84 8.75
C LEU A 68 -13.74 -7.90 7.75
N TYR A 69 -13.39 -8.11 6.47
CA TYR A 69 -14.36 -8.39 5.43
C TYR A 69 -15.16 -9.66 5.73
N ASP A 70 -16.47 -9.56 5.59
CA ASP A 70 -17.42 -10.66 5.73
C ASP A 70 -18.34 -10.68 4.48
N PRO A 71 -18.30 -11.75 3.66
CA PRO A 71 -19.10 -11.83 2.45
C PRO A 71 -20.62 -11.64 2.67
N ALA A 72 -21.13 -11.96 3.86
CA ALA A 72 -22.54 -11.77 4.20
C ALA A 72 -22.91 -10.32 4.50
N LYS A 73 -21.91 -9.46 4.77
CA LYS A 73 -22.06 -8.05 5.13
C LYS A 73 -21.50 -7.09 4.07
N ARG A 74 -21.08 -7.59 2.92
CA ARG A 74 -20.52 -6.80 1.82
C ARG A 74 -21.47 -5.68 1.37
N GLN A 75 -20.90 -4.61 0.87
CA GLN A 75 -21.57 -3.43 0.37
C GLN A 75 -21.27 -3.17 -1.11
N ALA A 76 -21.95 -2.17 -1.67
CA ALA A 76 -21.87 -1.80 -3.08
C ALA A 76 -21.23 -0.41 -3.31
N HIS A 77 -20.17 -0.10 -2.57
CA HIS A 77 -19.44 1.18 -2.65
C HIS A 77 -17.99 1.02 -3.15
N ALA A 78 -17.70 -0.09 -3.83
CA ALA A 78 -16.38 -0.39 -4.37
C ALA A 78 -16.16 0.29 -5.73
N ASP A 79 -16.04 1.60 -5.71
CA ASP A 79 -15.89 2.40 -6.92
C ASP A 79 -14.54 2.11 -7.63
N LEU A 80 -14.64 1.81 -8.92
CA LEU A 80 -13.52 1.53 -9.81
C LEU A 80 -13.30 2.72 -10.77
N SER A 81 -12.14 3.33 -10.69
CA SER A 81 -11.78 4.51 -11.49
C SER A 81 -10.61 4.20 -12.44
N LEU A 82 -10.77 4.49 -13.73
CA LEU A 82 -9.79 4.23 -14.79
C LEU A 82 -9.42 5.54 -15.52
N SER A 83 -8.20 6.05 -15.33
CA SER A 83 -7.76 7.29 -16.02
C SER A 83 -7.57 7.11 -17.52
N ASN A 84 -7.26 5.89 -17.94
CA ASN A 84 -7.20 5.44 -19.32
C ASN A 84 -7.62 3.97 -19.32
N THR A 85 -8.13 3.48 -20.45
CA THR A 85 -8.80 2.18 -20.56
C THR A 85 -8.30 1.33 -21.71
N GLY A 86 -7.10 1.60 -22.24
CA GLY A 86 -6.60 1.06 -23.51
C GLY A 86 -6.97 -0.39 -23.81
N HIS A 87 -6.91 -1.29 -22.80
CA HIS A 87 -7.30 -2.69 -22.90
C HIS A 87 -8.16 -3.21 -21.73
N SER A 88 -9.06 -2.39 -21.17
CA SER A 88 -9.88 -2.81 -20.02
C SER A 88 -10.97 -3.82 -20.39
N ASP A 89 -11.03 -4.93 -19.67
CA ASP A 89 -12.04 -5.99 -19.81
C ASP A 89 -12.41 -6.58 -18.45
N LEU A 90 -13.67 -6.42 -18.04
CA LEU A 90 -14.17 -6.97 -16.79
C LEU A 90 -14.60 -8.44 -16.91
N HIS A 91 -14.67 -8.99 -18.12
CA HIS A 91 -15.13 -10.37 -18.40
C HIS A 91 -16.46 -10.73 -17.70
N ASN A 92 -17.37 -9.76 -17.56
CA ASN A 92 -18.62 -9.87 -16.81
C ASN A 92 -18.43 -10.30 -15.34
N ALA A 93 -17.27 -10.03 -14.74
CA ALA A 93 -17.08 -10.13 -13.30
C ALA A 93 -17.98 -9.14 -12.56
N PHE A 94 -18.29 -9.43 -11.29
CA PHE A 94 -19.14 -8.56 -10.49
C PHE A 94 -18.35 -7.38 -9.92
N VAL A 95 -18.87 -6.17 -10.15
CA VAL A 95 -18.39 -4.94 -9.52
C VAL A 95 -19.55 -4.31 -8.74
N TYR A 96 -19.51 -4.45 -7.42
CA TYR A 96 -20.45 -3.85 -6.49
C TYR A 96 -20.00 -2.41 -6.18
N GLY A 97 -20.16 -1.52 -7.16
CA GLY A 97 -19.78 -0.12 -7.09
C GLY A 97 -19.96 0.56 -8.43
N ASN A 98 -19.54 1.83 -8.51
CA ASN A 98 -19.52 2.57 -9.77
C ASN A 98 -18.28 2.23 -10.61
N LEU A 99 -18.38 2.42 -11.92
CA LEU A 99 -17.25 2.38 -12.85
C LEU A 99 -17.11 3.73 -13.53
N SER A 100 -16.03 4.43 -13.26
CA SER A 100 -15.71 5.71 -13.92
C SER A 100 -14.48 5.54 -14.79
N TYR A 101 -14.53 6.02 -16.03
CA TYR A 101 -13.42 5.83 -16.97
C TYR A 101 -13.20 6.97 -17.97
N SER A 102 -12.00 7.03 -18.53
CA SER A 102 -11.65 7.85 -19.70
C SER A 102 -10.98 7.01 -20.79
N GLY A 103 -11.15 7.41 -22.05
CA GLY A 103 -10.69 6.65 -23.22
C GLY A 103 -11.77 5.74 -23.78
N ASN A 104 -11.39 4.56 -24.28
CA ASN A 104 -12.32 3.57 -24.82
C ASN A 104 -13.23 2.98 -23.73
N ALA A 105 -14.46 2.60 -24.05
CA ALA A 105 -15.30 1.92 -23.06
C ALA A 105 -14.67 0.57 -22.64
N PRO A 106 -14.56 0.27 -21.33
CA PRO A 106 -14.20 -1.07 -20.87
C PRO A 106 -15.20 -2.12 -21.41
N LYS A 107 -14.70 -3.32 -21.69
CA LYS A 107 -15.51 -4.41 -22.23
C LYS A 107 -16.20 -5.22 -21.13
N ASN A 108 -17.30 -5.88 -21.50
CA ASN A 108 -17.98 -6.89 -20.68
C ASN A 108 -18.39 -6.39 -19.28
N CYS A 109 -19.03 -5.22 -19.24
CA CYS A 109 -19.44 -4.53 -18.00
C CYS A 109 -20.86 -4.89 -17.51
N THR A 110 -21.46 -6.00 -17.97
CA THR A 110 -22.87 -6.31 -17.67
C THR A 110 -23.17 -6.46 -16.18
N ASN A 111 -22.17 -6.82 -15.37
CA ASN A 111 -22.31 -7.05 -13.92
C ASN A 111 -21.76 -5.92 -13.04
N VAL A 112 -21.57 -4.72 -13.59
CA VAL A 112 -21.37 -3.50 -12.80
C VAL A 112 -22.71 -3.08 -12.21
N GLN A 113 -22.80 -3.01 -10.87
CA GLN A 113 -24.06 -2.77 -10.16
C GLN A 113 -24.37 -1.27 -9.99
N GLY A 114 -23.34 -0.42 -10.00
CA GLY A 114 -23.48 1.03 -9.90
C GLY A 114 -23.58 1.72 -11.26
N THR A 115 -23.30 3.02 -11.25
CA THR A 115 -23.29 3.83 -12.48
C THR A 115 -21.99 3.61 -13.25
N ILE A 116 -22.11 3.47 -14.58
CA ILE A 116 -20.97 3.54 -15.49
C ILE A 116 -20.89 4.96 -16.06
N SER A 117 -19.79 5.67 -15.83
CA SER A 117 -19.64 7.09 -16.18
C SER A 117 -18.32 7.43 -16.88
N THR A 118 -18.35 8.46 -17.73
CA THR A 118 -17.20 8.98 -18.48
C THR A 118 -17.44 10.46 -18.82
N PRO A 119 -16.41 11.34 -18.86
CA PRO A 119 -14.99 11.07 -18.62
C PRO A 119 -14.64 11.05 -17.13
N PHE A 120 -13.67 10.22 -16.75
CA PHE A 120 -12.97 10.28 -15.47
C PHE A 120 -11.63 11.01 -15.65
N MET A 121 -11.42 12.13 -14.95
CA MET A 121 -10.18 12.88 -15.03
C MET A 121 -9.60 13.08 -13.63
N ARG A 122 -8.36 12.65 -13.43
CA ARG A 122 -7.63 12.89 -12.19
C ARG A 122 -6.13 13.00 -12.45
N ASP A 123 -5.49 13.93 -11.74
CA ASP A 123 -4.03 13.98 -11.65
C ASP A 123 -3.55 12.79 -10.78
N ILE A 124 -2.83 11.87 -11.41
CA ILE A 124 -2.20 10.74 -10.72
C ILE A 124 -0.72 11.04 -10.59
N ARG A 125 -0.28 11.24 -9.36
CA ARG A 125 1.14 11.51 -9.08
C ARG A 125 1.90 10.19 -8.92
N PRO A 126 3.08 10.07 -9.54
CA PRO A 126 3.95 8.94 -9.30
C PRO A 126 4.43 8.94 -7.85
N THR A 127 4.66 7.75 -7.33
CA THR A 127 5.33 7.54 -6.05
C THR A 127 6.84 7.70 -6.22
N THR A 128 7.48 8.51 -5.38
CA THR A 128 8.92 8.80 -5.44
C THR A 128 9.67 8.15 -4.28
N ASP A 129 10.95 7.88 -4.49
CA ASP A 129 11.85 7.39 -3.43
C ASP A 129 11.92 8.38 -2.24
N PRO A 130 12.17 7.89 -1.01
CA PRO A 130 12.43 8.75 0.13
C PRO A 130 13.76 9.52 0.00
N THR A 131 13.80 10.74 0.51
CA THR A 131 14.99 11.61 0.53
C THR A 131 15.69 11.62 1.90
N TRP A 132 15.82 10.47 2.56
CA TRP A 132 16.42 10.39 3.89
C TRP A 132 17.92 10.67 3.89
N ALA A 133 18.39 11.50 4.82
CA ALA A 133 19.82 11.73 4.99
C ALA A 133 20.47 10.54 5.73
N PRO A 134 21.77 10.26 5.50
CA PRO A 134 22.51 9.31 6.33
C PRO A 134 22.39 9.69 7.82
N GLY A 135 22.01 8.72 8.65
CA GLY A 135 21.73 8.93 10.09
C GLY A 135 20.25 8.99 10.44
N ASP A 136 19.36 9.28 9.47
CA ASP A 136 17.90 9.31 9.70
C ASP A 136 17.26 7.91 9.71
N TYR A 137 18.03 6.88 9.34
CA TYR A 137 17.56 5.52 9.18
C TYR A 137 18.59 4.50 9.66
N VAL A 138 18.10 3.33 10.05
CA VAL A 138 18.94 2.14 10.25
C VAL A 138 19.10 1.44 8.91
N GLN A 139 20.34 1.15 8.52
CA GLN A 139 20.64 0.48 7.26
C GLN A 139 20.93 -1.00 7.47
N TYR A 140 20.35 -1.85 6.62
CA TYR A 140 20.70 -3.26 6.49
C TYR A 140 21.14 -3.59 5.06
N PRO A 141 22.10 -4.52 4.87
CA PRO A 141 22.33 -5.10 3.56
C PRO A 141 21.11 -5.92 3.13
N GLY A 142 20.85 -6.01 1.82
CA GLY A 142 19.86 -6.92 1.26
C GLY A 142 20.27 -8.39 1.35
N GLY A 143 19.34 -9.28 1.02
CA GLY A 143 19.51 -10.73 1.04
C GLY A 143 18.28 -11.47 1.58
N GLY A 144 18.49 -12.71 2.01
CA GLY A 144 17.49 -13.48 2.75
C GLY A 144 17.43 -13.05 4.21
N ASN A 145 16.25 -12.61 4.65
CA ASN A 145 15.96 -12.11 6.00
C ASN A 145 16.91 -11.00 6.49
N PRO A 146 16.88 -9.79 5.95
CA PRO A 146 17.60 -8.66 6.54
C PRO A 146 16.68 -7.88 7.52
N PRO A 147 17.07 -7.72 8.81
CA PRO A 147 18.25 -8.22 9.50
C PRO A 147 18.18 -9.72 9.74
N ALA A 148 19.35 -10.35 9.93
CA ALA A 148 19.48 -11.78 10.19
C ALA A 148 18.68 -12.29 11.41
N SER A 149 18.28 -11.38 12.32
CA SER A 149 17.37 -11.68 13.43
C SER A 149 15.95 -12.04 12.97
N GLY A 150 15.58 -11.69 11.72
CA GLY A 150 14.23 -11.90 11.18
C GLY A 150 13.19 -10.96 11.77
N VAL A 151 13.60 -9.83 12.36
CA VAL A 151 12.70 -8.91 13.06
C VAL A 151 12.99 -7.46 12.72
N PHE A 152 11.95 -6.70 12.39
CA PHE A 152 11.93 -5.25 12.51
C PHE A 152 11.09 -4.82 13.71
N VAL A 153 11.47 -3.70 14.33
CA VAL A 153 10.75 -3.16 15.48
C VAL A 153 10.16 -1.81 15.10
N ALA A 154 8.85 -1.69 15.21
CA ALA A 154 8.09 -0.47 14.98
C ALA A 154 7.93 0.29 16.30
N ASN A 155 8.95 1.06 16.71
CA ASN A 155 8.93 1.85 17.95
C ASN A 155 8.78 3.36 17.69
N GLY A 156 8.63 3.77 16.43
CA GLY A 156 8.43 5.16 16.07
C GLY A 156 7.00 5.62 16.37
N THR A 157 6.80 6.92 16.24
CA THR A 157 5.48 7.56 16.36
C THR A 157 4.95 7.92 14.97
N ALA A 158 3.67 8.27 14.85
CA ALA A 158 3.08 8.68 13.58
C ALA A 158 3.83 9.85 12.92
N SER A 159 4.29 10.83 13.71
CA SER A 159 5.03 12.00 13.22
C SER A 159 6.52 11.76 13.04
N ASN A 160 7.08 10.76 13.72
CA ASN A 160 8.48 10.36 13.62
C ASN A 160 8.61 8.83 13.65
N PRO A 161 8.32 8.15 12.51
CA PRO A 161 8.36 6.70 12.45
C PRO A 161 9.79 6.17 12.52
N THR A 162 9.97 4.93 12.95
CA THR A 162 11.23 4.22 12.76
C THR A 162 11.48 4.08 11.27
N ARG A 163 12.69 4.42 10.80
CA ARG A 163 13.05 4.34 9.39
C ARG A 163 14.12 3.29 9.19
N ILE A 164 13.86 2.38 8.25
CA ILE A 164 14.78 1.31 7.90
C ILE A 164 15.04 1.35 6.39
N LYS A 165 16.31 1.24 6.00
CA LYS A 165 16.72 1.10 4.61
C LYS A 165 17.40 -0.25 4.38
N VAL A 166 16.85 -1.05 3.50
CA VAL A 166 17.44 -2.31 3.01
C VAL A 166 18.10 -2.04 1.67
N VAL A 167 19.42 -2.11 1.63
CA VAL A 167 20.21 -1.88 0.41
C VAL A 167 20.33 -3.18 -0.38
N GLY A 168 19.46 -3.34 -1.37
CA GLY A 168 19.33 -4.56 -2.16
C GLY A 168 17.96 -5.22 -1.97
N ASP A 169 17.88 -6.51 -2.27
CA ASP A 169 16.64 -7.27 -2.18
C ASP A 169 16.29 -7.59 -0.72
N PHE A 170 15.01 -7.57 -0.36
CA PHE A 170 14.46 -8.10 0.88
C PHE A 170 13.71 -9.38 0.57
N THR A 171 14.22 -10.54 1.01
CA THR A 171 13.59 -11.84 0.75
C THR A 171 13.25 -12.57 2.04
N VAL A 172 12.02 -13.06 2.19
CA VAL A 172 11.63 -14.05 3.20
C VAL A 172 11.55 -15.43 2.51
N PRO A 173 12.53 -16.32 2.73
CA PRO A 173 12.55 -17.63 2.11
C PRO A 173 11.41 -18.54 2.60
N GLY A 174 11.13 -19.59 1.83
CA GLY A 174 10.22 -20.67 2.23
C GLY A 174 10.56 -21.25 3.61
N GLY A 175 9.54 -21.49 4.41
CA GLY A 175 9.68 -22.03 5.77
C GLY A 175 10.22 -21.04 6.80
N LYS A 176 10.39 -19.77 6.45
CA LYS A 176 10.82 -18.71 7.37
C LYS A 176 9.68 -17.76 7.69
N THR A 177 9.75 -17.16 8.88
CA THR A 177 8.89 -16.06 9.29
C THR A 177 9.76 -14.85 9.54
N PHE A 178 9.35 -13.71 9.01
CA PHE A 178 9.92 -12.42 9.36
C PHE A 178 8.86 -11.64 10.11
N SER A 179 9.21 -11.08 11.27
CA SER A 179 8.25 -10.38 12.13
C SER A 179 8.47 -8.88 12.14
N ILE A 180 7.39 -8.13 12.20
CA ILE A 180 7.37 -6.71 12.55
C ILE A 180 6.69 -6.63 13.91
N VAL A 181 7.48 -6.29 14.92
CA VAL A 181 7.01 -6.25 16.30
C VAL A 181 6.85 -4.82 16.79
N SER A 182 5.93 -4.60 17.72
CA SER A 182 5.69 -3.31 18.36
C SER A 182 5.36 -3.52 19.84
N ASP A 183 5.30 -2.43 20.61
CA ASP A 183 4.75 -2.48 21.96
C ASP A 183 3.26 -2.87 21.89
N PRO A 184 2.78 -3.89 22.62
CA PRO A 184 1.38 -4.31 22.57
C PRO A 184 0.42 -3.26 23.16
N GLN A 185 0.91 -2.24 23.88
CA GLN A 185 0.09 -1.22 24.53
C GLN A 185 0.03 0.10 23.74
N VAL A 186 0.92 0.30 22.77
CA VAL A 186 1.07 1.58 22.05
C VAL A 186 1.28 1.33 20.56
N ASP A 187 0.64 2.15 19.73
CA ASP A 187 0.84 2.10 18.28
C ASP A 187 2.29 2.42 17.91
N GLY A 188 2.87 1.54 17.10
CA GLY A 188 4.25 1.60 16.64
C GLY A 188 4.33 1.86 15.15
N TYR A 189 5.14 2.83 14.71
CA TYR A 189 5.20 3.23 13.31
C TYR A 189 6.56 2.91 12.68
N LEU A 190 6.52 2.26 11.51
CA LEU A 190 7.70 1.81 10.77
C LEU A 190 7.56 2.15 9.28
N VAL A 191 8.61 2.74 8.70
CA VAL A 191 8.78 2.88 7.25
C VAL A 191 10.01 2.12 6.83
N VAL A 192 9.84 1.15 5.92
CA VAL A 192 10.92 0.34 5.37
C VAL A 192 11.09 0.65 3.89
N TRP A 193 12.27 1.12 3.52
CA TRP A 193 12.64 1.33 2.13
C TRP A 193 13.57 0.21 1.65
N VAL A 194 13.13 -0.54 0.64
CA VAL A 194 13.88 -1.62 -0.02
C VAL A 194 14.32 -1.13 -1.40
N THR A 195 15.63 -0.96 -1.61
CA THR A 195 16.16 -0.47 -2.90
C THR A 195 16.20 -1.55 -3.99
N GLY A 196 15.90 -2.79 -3.62
CA GLY A 196 15.78 -3.94 -4.52
C GLY A 196 14.35 -4.46 -4.59
N LYS A 197 14.22 -5.78 -4.74
CA LYS A 197 12.94 -6.48 -4.74
C LYS A 197 12.46 -6.78 -3.33
N PHE A 198 11.15 -6.77 -3.13
CA PHE A 198 10.52 -7.39 -1.96
C PHE A 198 9.98 -8.76 -2.37
N THR A 199 10.36 -9.84 -1.67
CA THR A 199 9.92 -11.19 -2.05
C THR A 199 9.61 -12.06 -0.85
N THR A 200 8.45 -12.71 -0.85
CA THR A 200 8.19 -13.90 -0.03
C THR A 200 8.05 -15.12 -0.96
N SER A 201 8.64 -16.24 -0.59
CA SER A 201 8.66 -17.45 -1.43
C SER A 201 8.15 -18.68 -0.71
N GLY A 202 7.45 -19.57 -1.43
CA GLY A 202 6.95 -20.83 -0.87
C GLY A 202 6.04 -20.60 0.34
N SER A 203 6.43 -21.13 1.49
CA SER A 203 5.75 -20.91 2.79
C SER A 203 6.36 -19.79 3.64
N GLY A 204 7.17 -18.93 3.05
CA GLY A 204 7.72 -17.74 3.72
C GLY A 204 6.62 -16.73 4.02
N ARG A 205 6.61 -16.18 5.24
CA ARG A 205 5.57 -15.23 5.69
C ARG A 205 6.11 -14.05 6.47
N MET A 206 5.48 -12.90 6.29
CA MET A 206 5.60 -11.73 7.15
C MET A 206 4.53 -11.80 8.23
N ASN A 207 4.90 -11.54 9.47
CA ASN A 207 3.99 -11.45 10.60
C ASN A 207 4.09 -10.04 11.19
N GLN A 208 3.01 -9.27 11.15
CA GLN A 208 2.97 -7.91 11.69
C GLN A 208 2.06 -7.86 12.92
N ASP A 209 2.60 -7.39 14.04
CA ASP A 209 1.86 -7.21 15.29
C ASP A 209 0.66 -6.27 15.12
N PRO A 210 -0.43 -6.45 15.91
CA PRO A 210 -1.66 -5.66 15.75
C PRO A 210 -1.49 -4.14 15.92
N THR A 211 -0.55 -3.69 16.74
CA THR A 211 -0.28 -2.26 17.01
C THR A 211 0.76 -1.66 16.05
N ALA A 212 1.34 -2.45 15.15
CA ALA A 212 2.31 -1.96 14.19
C ALA A 212 1.60 -1.33 12.98
N HIS A 213 2.06 -0.15 12.57
CA HIS A 213 1.71 0.56 11.34
C HIS A 213 2.92 0.59 10.42
N VAL A 214 2.79 -0.01 9.24
CA VAL A 214 3.95 -0.27 8.38
C VAL A 214 3.73 0.30 6.99
N ILE A 215 4.72 1.05 6.52
CA ILE A 215 4.83 1.48 5.13
C ILE A 215 6.07 0.82 4.51
N TRP A 216 5.84 -0.03 3.51
CA TRP A 216 6.89 -0.55 2.63
C TRP A 216 7.05 0.37 1.43
N ILE A 217 8.28 0.74 1.12
CA ILE A 217 8.64 1.50 -0.08
C ILE A 217 9.61 0.63 -0.87
N VAL A 218 9.27 0.25 -2.10
CA VAL A 218 10.02 -0.77 -2.85
C VAL A 218 10.37 -0.27 -4.26
N ASP A 219 11.66 -0.23 -4.59
CA ASP A 219 12.18 0.32 -5.86
C ASP A 219 12.05 -0.63 -7.04
N LYS A 220 11.94 -1.94 -6.79
CA LYS A 220 11.80 -2.97 -7.83
C LYS A 220 10.52 -3.77 -7.61
N ASP A 221 10.50 -4.99 -8.14
CA ASP A 221 9.31 -5.84 -8.08
C ASP A 221 8.97 -6.23 -6.63
N VAL A 222 7.67 -6.33 -6.37
CA VAL A 222 7.12 -6.92 -5.16
C VAL A 222 6.49 -8.24 -5.55
N ASN A 223 6.94 -9.34 -4.94
CA ASN A 223 6.38 -10.67 -5.18
C ASN A 223 6.01 -11.30 -3.85
N THR A 224 4.74 -11.57 -3.66
CA THR A 224 4.24 -12.29 -2.49
C THR A 224 3.58 -13.59 -2.93
N SER A 225 3.84 -14.65 -2.16
CA SER A 225 3.30 -15.99 -2.41
C SER A 225 2.91 -16.69 -1.10
N GLY A 226 1.91 -17.56 -1.14
CA GLY A 226 1.49 -18.37 0.02
C GLY A 226 0.68 -17.56 1.05
N GLU A 227 1.10 -17.60 2.32
CA GLU A 227 0.55 -16.82 3.45
C GLU A 227 1.31 -15.50 3.68
N ALA A 228 1.84 -14.94 2.60
CA ALA A 228 2.99 -14.04 2.57
C ALA A 228 2.98 -12.88 3.57
N TYR A 229 1.82 -12.30 3.88
CA TYR A 229 1.76 -11.13 4.75
C TYR A 229 0.53 -11.17 5.66
N GLN A 230 0.78 -11.40 6.94
CA GLN A 230 -0.23 -11.44 7.99
C GLN A 230 -0.21 -10.12 8.76
N ASN A 231 -1.16 -9.24 8.42
CA ASN A 231 -1.42 -8.01 9.17
C ASN A 231 -2.40 -8.33 10.30
N HIS A 232 -1.90 -8.64 11.50
CA HIS A 232 -2.74 -9.10 12.61
C HIS A 232 -3.63 -8.02 13.22
N SER A 233 -3.50 -6.77 12.80
CA SER A 233 -4.49 -5.74 13.15
C SER A 233 -5.85 -5.99 12.50
N GLY A 234 -5.88 -6.75 11.39
CA GLY A 234 -7.05 -6.91 10.55
C GLY A 234 -7.44 -5.65 9.76
N LYS A 235 -6.72 -4.53 9.94
CA LYS A 235 -7.07 -3.23 9.36
C LYS A 235 -6.14 -2.89 8.20
N ALA A 236 -6.71 -2.63 7.04
CA ALA A 236 -5.94 -2.23 5.86
C ALA A 236 -5.14 -0.93 6.07
N ALA A 237 -5.60 -0.04 6.95
CA ALA A 237 -4.91 1.20 7.31
C ALA A 237 -3.54 0.99 8.00
N ASN A 238 -3.28 -0.19 8.56
CA ASN A 238 -2.04 -0.49 9.27
C ASN A 238 -0.93 -1.03 8.35
N LEU A 239 -1.22 -1.29 7.07
CA LEU A 239 -0.25 -1.76 6.10
C LEU A 239 -0.36 -1.00 4.77
N SER A 240 0.73 -0.40 4.33
CA SER A 240 0.84 0.24 3.02
C SER A 240 2.04 -0.30 2.26
N LEU A 241 1.85 -0.61 0.99
CA LEU A 241 2.90 -0.96 0.04
C LEU A 241 2.98 0.11 -1.05
N SER A 242 4.04 0.91 -1.02
CA SER A 242 4.36 1.94 -2.01
C SER A 242 5.45 1.43 -2.97
N ALA A 243 5.07 0.96 -4.15
CA ALA A 243 6.01 0.53 -5.19
C ALA A 243 6.38 1.73 -6.09
N VAL A 244 7.59 2.27 -5.90
CA VAL A 244 8.09 3.47 -6.60
C VAL A 244 8.72 3.11 -7.93
N ARG A 245 8.73 3.98 -8.95
CA ARG A 245 9.30 3.72 -10.30
C ARG A 245 8.58 2.58 -11.05
N THR A 246 9.21 2.00 -12.10
CA THR A 246 8.63 0.97 -12.99
C THR A 246 8.94 -0.48 -12.59
N GLY A 247 7.99 -1.38 -12.87
CA GLY A 247 8.07 -2.84 -12.66
C GLY A 247 6.73 -3.39 -12.18
N LYS A 248 6.73 -4.45 -11.35
CA LYS A 248 5.49 -5.21 -11.05
C LYS A 248 5.23 -5.47 -9.57
N VAL A 249 3.95 -5.54 -9.21
CA VAL A 249 3.49 -6.07 -7.92
C VAL A 249 2.69 -7.34 -8.19
N THR A 250 3.13 -8.46 -7.63
CA THR A 250 2.45 -9.75 -7.74
C THR A 250 2.03 -10.21 -6.36
N LEU A 251 0.73 -10.42 -6.18
CA LEU A 251 0.16 -11.12 -5.04
C LEU A 251 -0.34 -12.48 -5.52
N SER A 252 0.18 -13.54 -4.92
CA SER A 252 -0.20 -14.91 -5.26
C SER A 252 -0.37 -15.74 -3.99
N GLY A 253 -1.11 -16.85 -4.10
CA GLY A 253 -1.33 -17.77 -2.98
C GLY A 253 -2.80 -17.88 -2.58
N SER A 254 -3.02 -18.37 -1.37
CA SER A 254 -4.36 -18.63 -0.83
C SER A 254 -4.75 -17.68 0.30
N ALA A 255 -3.81 -16.96 0.91
CA ALA A 255 -4.12 -16.00 1.95
C ALA A 255 -4.51 -14.65 1.33
N GLY A 256 -5.42 -13.93 2.02
CA GLY A 256 -5.75 -12.57 1.68
C GLY A 256 -4.64 -11.59 2.07
N PHE A 257 -4.44 -10.55 1.28
CA PHE A 257 -3.60 -9.40 1.62
C PHE A 257 -4.48 -8.30 2.23
N ILE A 258 -4.22 -7.90 3.48
CA ILE A 258 -4.98 -6.83 4.16
C ILE A 258 -4.09 -5.58 4.26
N GLY A 259 -4.30 -4.64 3.36
CA GLY A 259 -3.45 -3.45 3.24
C GLY A 259 -3.78 -2.62 2.01
N THR A 260 -3.04 -1.53 1.86
CA THR A 260 -3.13 -0.63 0.70
C THR A 260 -1.95 -0.82 -0.24
N ILE A 261 -2.18 -0.64 -1.53
CA ILE A 261 -1.14 -0.69 -2.56
C ILE A 261 -1.14 0.62 -3.34
N GLN A 262 0.04 1.23 -3.45
CA GLN A 262 0.27 2.46 -4.20
C GLN A 262 1.43 2.25 -5.18
N GLY A 263 1.17 2.32 -6.46
CA GLY A 263 2.15 2.13 -7.52
C GLY A 263 1.58 2.51 -8.87
N ALA A 264 1.33 3.81 -9.08
CA ALA A 264 0.71 4.33 -10.31
C ALA A 264 1.45 3.89 -11.60
N GLU A 265 2.75 3.60 -11.51
CA GLU A 265 3.59 3.16 -12.63
C GLU A 265 3.85 1.64 -12.64
N ARG A 266 3.12 0.88 -11.82
CA ARG A 266 3.32 -0.55 -11.58
C ARG A 266 2.11 -1.36 -11.99
N ASP A 267 2.35 -2.43 -12.73
CA ASP A 267 1.32 -3.42 -13.01
C ASP A 267 1.10 -4.28 -11.77
N LEU A 268 -0.15 -4.37 -11.32
CA LEU A 268 -0.59 -5.20 -10.21
C LEU A 268 -1.22 -6.47 -10.75
N THR A 269 -0.75 -7.63 -10.28
CA THR A 269 -1.32 -8.94 -10.58
C THR A 269 -1.72 -9.61 -9.27
N ILE A 270 -2.99 -10.01 -9.14
CA ILE A 270 -3.49 -10.80 -8.02
C ILE A 270 -4.00 -12.12 -8.58
N THR A 271 -3.44 -13.23 -8.09
CA THR A 271 -3.72 -14.58 -8.57
C THR A 271 -3.80 -15.57 -7.42
N GLY A 272 -4.32 -16.77 -7.71
CA GLY A 272 -4.61 -17.77 -6.69
C GLY A 272 -5.98 -17.53 -6.05
N ALA A 273 -6.21 -18.18 -4.91
CA ALA A 273 -7.49 -18.13 -4.20
C ALA A 273 -7.57 -16.97 -3.18
N GLY A 274 -6.44 -16.34 -2.86
CA GLY A 274 -6.39 -15.16 -2.00
C GLY A 274 -6.92 -13.91 -2.69
N GLY A 275 -7.51 -12.99 -1.92
CA GLY A 275 -7.95 -11.67 -2.38
C GLY A 275 -7.13 -10.53 -1.75
N LEU A 276 -7.59 -9.30 -1.97
CA LEU A 276 -7.08 -8.11 -1.30
C LEU A 276 -8.21 -7.43 -0.52
N SER A 277 -7.98 -7.07 0.73
CA SER A 277 -8.83 -6.18 1.51
C SER A 277 -8.12 -4.85 1.74
N GLY A 278 -8.66 -3.74 1.20
CA GLY A 278 -8.04 -2.42 1.31
C GLY A 278 -8.31 -1.49 0.13
N ALA A 279 -7.26 -0.86 -0.41
CA ALA A 279 -7.36 0.11 -1.51
C ALA A 279 -6.15 0.02 -2.46
N ILE A 280 -6.35 0.41 -3.72
CA ILE A 280 -5.36 0.24 -4.79
C ILE A 280 -5.22 1.53 -5.59
N LEU A 281 -3.97 1.95 -5.80
CA LEU A 281 -3.54 2.77 -6.93
C LEU A 281 -2.50 1.98 -7.72
N ALA A 282 -2.79 1.65 -8.98
CA ALA A 282 -1.87 0.90 -9.84
C ALA A 282 -1.87 1.40 -11.30
N ASN A 283 -0.90 0.96 -12.10
CA ASN A 283 -0.91 1.21 -13.54
C ASN A 283 -2.01 0.37 -14.21
N THR A 284 -1.86 -0.94 -14.14
CA THR A 284 -2.86 -1.92 -14.57
C THR A 284 -3.16 -2.89 -13.44
N LEU A 285 -4.34 -3.51 -13.49
CA LEU A 285 -4.75 -4.56 -12.56
C LEU A 285 -5.14 -5.81 -13.32
N ASN A 286 -4.50 -6.94 -13.04
CA ASN A 286 -4.86 -8.25 -13.55
C ASN A 286 -5.34 -9.13 -12.38
N LEU A 287 -6.62 -9.50 -12.39
CA LEU A 287 -7.23 -10.40 -11.39
C LEU A 287 -7.48 -11.78 -12.01
N GLY A 288 -6.89 -12.81 -11.41
CA GLY A 288 -7.08 -14.21 -11.80
C GLY A 288 -7.30 -15.13 -10.60
N GLY A 289 -7.54 -16.41 -10.86
CA GLY A 289 -7.59 -17.45 -9.82
C GLY A 289 -8.83 -17.48 -8.90
N GLY A 290 -9.86 -16.66 -9.19
CA GLY A 290 -11.00 -16.50 -8.29
C GLY A 290 -10.76 -15.51 -7.15
N SER A 291 -9.66 -14.75 -7.22
CA SER A 291 -9.37 -13.64 -6.32
C SER A 291 -10.45 -12.54 -6.40
N GLY A 292 -10.67 -11.87 -5.28
CA GLY A 292 -11.53 -10.69 -5.17
C GLY A 292 -10.80 -9.51 -4.56
N ILE A 293 -11.36 -8.31 -4.74
CA ILE A 293 -10.96 -7.10 -4.03
C ILE A 293 -12.13 -6.66 -3.15
N HIS A 294 -11.83 -6.46 -1.89
CA HIS A 294 -12.77 -6.07 -0.84
C HIS A 294 -12.33 -4.71 -0.31
N CYS A 295 -12.96 -3.65 -0.81
CA CYS A 295 -12.56 -2.29 -0.52
C CYS A 295 -12.96 -1.89 0.90
N ASP A 296 -12.01 -1.37 1.69
CA ASP A 296 -12.30 -0.88 3.04
C ASP A 296 -12.70 0.61 2.99
N GLU A 297 -13.97 0.90 3.23
CA GLU A 297 -14.57 2.24 3.19
C GLU A 297 -14.02 3.16 4.29
N ALA A 298 -13.41 2.59 5.33
CA ALA A 298 -12.68 3.36 6.33
C ALA A 298 -11.46 4.09 5.76
N LEU A 299 -10.97 3.68 4.59
CA LEU A 299 -9.84 4.32 3.91
C LEU A 299 -10.24 5.52 3.05
N THR A 300 -11.52 5.64 2.67
CA THR A 300 -12.00 6.70 1.76
C THR A 300 -12.78 7.79 2.48
N SER A 301 -13.23 7.53 3.71
CA SER A 301 -13.92 8.51 4.55
C SER A 301 -12.95 9.21 5.51
N PRO A 302 -13.05 10.56 5.63
CA PRO A 302 -12.22 11.35 6.54
C PRO A 302 -12.39 10.91 8.01
#